data_AF-A0A2S7NX81-F1
#
_entry.id   AF-A0A2S7NX81-F1
#
_cell.length_a   1.000
_cell.length_b   1.000
_cell.length_c   1.000
_cell.angle_alpha   90.00
_cell.angle_beta   90.00
_cell.angle_gamma   90.00
#
_symmetry.space_group_name_H-M   'P 1'
#
loop_
_entity.id
_entity.type
_entity.pdbx_description
1 polymer ?
#
loop_
_entity_poly.entity_id
_entity_poly.type
_entity_poly.pdbx_seq_one_letter_code
_entity_poly.pdbx_strand_id
1 'polypeptide(L)'
;MVPRRGEELPWAKPLSMDLLLKVLNVTFLHPFVAWMIPLCMRAQAMQWHHPAIQYTIGYAAFLTMLYFLNILNRQIAYSRPRKVDLSEEVIVITGGASGLGLLVAEVYGMRGATVAVLDVRELESGEARGISLYKCDVGDSEQVAKAAREIERDLGTPTILINNAAIVNGKTLLDLSLPEIEKAFRVNVLGAFNTLKTFLPGMVRAGHGTIVTMSSVLAHLGAAQLSDYSASKAALTALHKSLAAELKDHKDIKMILVEPGQMSTPLFAGTQTPNSFFAPVLEPVDVAKEIIALVDAGTSGWLALPLYSRWIAVFGVLPVGVQALLRRLSGVDAAMGGWVGRGREGEGMDKEKREIL
;
A
#
# COMPACT_ATOMS: atom_id res chain seq x y z
N MET A 1 8.13 -31.20 5.31
CA MET A 1 9.36 -30.48 5.69
C MET A 1 10.46 -30.84 4.70
N VAL A 2 10.67 -30.01 3.69
CA VAL A 2 11.84 -30.03 2.81
C VAL A 2 12.16 -28.55 2.54
N PRO A 3 13.36 -28.05 2.87
CA PRO A 3 13.70 -26.64 2.72
C PRO A 3 13.97 -26.34 1.23
N ARG A 4 13.35 -25.29 0.69
CA ARG A 4 13.65 -24.80 -0.68
C ARG A 4 14.78 -23.77 -0.61
N ARG A 5 15.76 -23.99 -1.50
CA ARG A 5 17.03 -23.28 -1.67
C ARG A 5 16.86 -21.75 -1.64
N GLY A 6 17.46 -21.08 -0.65
CA GLY A 6 17.53 -19.62 -0.55
C GLY A 6 16.94 -18.97 0.71
N GLU A 7 16.86 -19.67 1.84
CA GLU A 7 16.56 -19.03 3.14
C GLU A 7 17.67 -18.03 3.50
N GLU A 8 17.51 -16.77 3.10
CA GLU A 8 18.22 -15.66 3.74
C GLU A 8 17.67 -15.52 5.16
N LEU A 9 18.57 -15.66 6.14
CA LEU A 9 18.26 -15.60 7.56
C LEU A 9 17.57 -14.26 7.92
N PRO A 10 16.58 -14.20 8.84
CA PRO A 10 15.81 -12.99 9.16
C PRO A 10 16.64 -11.79 9.66
N TRP A 11 17.83 -12.04 10.22
CA TRP A 11 18.76 -10.98 10.66
C TRP A 11 19.57 -10.37 9.51
N ALA A 12 19.55 -11.01 8.34
CA ALA A 12 20.25 -10.62 7.13
C ALA A 12 19.31 -9.94 6.12
N LYS A 13 18.31 -9.16 6.58
CA LYS A 13 17.71 -8.16 5.69
C LYS A 13 18.87 -7.29 5.19
N PRO A 14 19.18 -7.26 3.89
CA PRO A 14 20.32 -6.50 3.40
C PRO A 14 20.14 -5.05 3.85
N LEU A 15 21.23 -4.45 4.32
CA LEU A 15 21.29 -3.04 4.71
C LEU A 15 20.66 -2.22 3.59
N SER A 16 19.43 -1.75 3.76
CA SER A 16 18.68 -1.07 2.71
C SER A 16 18.71 0.43 2.94
N MET A 17 18.54 1.20 1.85
CA MET A 17 18.39 2.66 1.97
C MET A 17 17.21 3.01 2.89
N ASP A 18 16.16 2.20 2.87
CA ASP A 18 15.00 2.34 3.76
C ASP A 18 15.36 2.17 5.24
N LEU A 19 16.11 1.12 5.58
CA LEU A 19 16.57 0.87 6.95
C LEU A 19 17.45 2.01 7.46
N LEU A 20 18.39 2.48 6.63
CA LEU A 20 19.26 3.60 6.97
C LEU A 20 18.46 4.87 7.26
N LEU A 21 17.52 5.23 6.39
CA LEU A 21 16.67 6.40 6.58
C LEU A 21 15.75 6.25 7.80
N LYS A 22 15.22 5.05 8.06
CA LYS A 22 14.40 4.76 9.24
C LYS A 22 15.20 4.93 10.52
N VAL A 23 16.40 4.33 10.60
CA VAL A 23 17.29 4.47 11.76
C VAL A 23 17.66 5.94 11.97
N LEU A 24 18.04 6.65 10.91
CA LEU A 24 18.40 8.08 10.96
C LEU A 24 17.24 8.94 11.50
N ASN A 25 16.00 8.67 11.06
CA ASN A 25 14.79 9.38 11.48
C ASN A 25 14.39 9.11 12.94
N VAL A 26 14.66 7.92 13.47
CA VAL A 26 14.35 7.55 14.86
C VAL A 26 15.46 7.99 15.82
N THR A 27 16.70 8.12 15.32
CA THR A 27 17.87 8.48 16.12
C THR A 27 18.23 9.95 15.93
N PHE A 28 19.18 10.27 15.06
CA PHE A 28 19.81 11.58 14.95
C PHE A 28 18.84 12.68 14.52
N LEU A 29 17.86 12.39 13.65
CA LEU A 29 16.91 13.37 13.15
C LEU A 29 15.64 13.51 14.00
N HIS A 30 15.51 12.72 15.08
CA HIS A 30 14.34 12.82 15.95
C HIS A 30 14.49 14.00 16.92
N PRO A 31 13.51 14.92 17.03
CA PRO A 31 13.64 16.12 17.86
C PRO A 31 13.93 15.79 19.33
N PHE A 32 13.30 14.75 19.89
CA PHE A 32 13.57 14.30 21.27
C PHE A 32 15.04 13.91 21.48
N VAL A 33 15.63 13.13 20.57
CA VAL A 33 17.03 12.70 20.68
C VAL A 33 17.97 13.87 20.46
N ALA A 34 17.63 14.78 19.54
CA ALA A 34 18.40 16.00 19.30
C ALA A 34 18.49 16.89 20.55
N TRP A 35 17.40 17.00 21.32
CA TRP A 35 17.39 17.74 22.60
C TRP A 35 18.20 17.06 23.72
N MET A 36 18.42 15.75 23.67
CA MET A 36 19.29 15.07 24.64
C MET A 36 20.74 15.55 24.54
N ILE A 37 21.21 15.96 23.37
CA ILE A 37 22.60 16.41 23.16
C ILE A 37 22.94 17.66 23.99
N PRO A 38 22.22 18.81 23.85
CA PRO A 38 22.51 19.99 24.66
C PRO A 38 22.25 19.76 26.15
N LEU A 39 21.30 18.89 26.52
CA LEU A 39 21.05 18.52 27.92
C LEU A 39 22.24 17.76 28.52
N CYS A 40 22.83 16.80 27.79
CA CYS A 40 24.03 16.09 28.20
C CYS A 40 25.24 17.02 28.30
N MET A 41 25.43 17.94 27.36
CA MET A 41 26.50 18.96 27.44
C MET A 41 26.32 19.85 28.65
N ARG A 42 25.07 20.23 28.96
CA ARG A 42 24.75 21.02 30.15
C ARG A 42 24.99 20.25 31.44
N ALA A 43 24.71 18.95 31.47
CA ALA A 43 24.99 18.07 32.61
C ALA A 43 26.50 17.96 32.91
N GLN A 44 27.35 18.07 31.88
CA GLN A 44 28.81 18.16 32.00
C GLN A 44 29.32 19.56 32.39
N ALA A 45 28.43 20.44 32.86
CA ALA A 45 28.72 21.82 33.26
C ALA A 45 29.32 22.73 32.16
N MET A 46 29.08 22.42 30.88
CA MET A 46 29.45 23.30 29.76
C MET A 46 28.67 24.63 29.86
N GLN A 47 29.35 25.75 29.63
CA GLN A 47 28.74 27.09 29.68
C GLN A 47 27.79 27.32 28.49
N TRP A 48 26.67 28.02 28.73
CA TRP A 48 25.66 28.35 27.71
C TRP A 48 26.17 29.15 26.50
N HIS A 49 27.26 29.89 26.68
CA HIS A 49 27.87 30.70 25.63
C HIS A 49 28.88 29.90 24.78
N HIS A 50 29.17 28.65 25.14
CA HIS A 50 30.09 27.82 24.37
C HIS A 50 29.49 27.53 22.98
N PRO A 51 30.26 27.68 21.88
CA PRO A 51 29.71 27.53 20.53
C PRO A 51 29.07 26.15 20.30
N ALA A 52 29.61 25.08 20.90
CA ALA A 52 29.06 23.73 20.75
C ALA A 52 27.63 23.58 21.31
N ILE A 53 27.32 24.21 22.46
CA ILE A 53 25.96 24.13 23.02
C ILE A 53 24.98 24.98 22.19
N GLN A 54 25.44 26.13 21.67
CA GLN A 54 24.64 26.97 20.77
C GLN A 54 24.28 26.24 19.46
N TYR A 55 25.24 25.55 18.83
CA TYR A 55 24.98 24.78 17.60
C TYR A 55 24.03 23.61 17.83
N THR A 56 24.17 22.89 18.95
CA THR A 56 23.31 21.74 19.26
C THR A 56 21.89 22.16 19.64
N ILE A 57 21.73 23.28 20.35
CA ILE A 57 20.41 23.90 20.56
C ILE A 57 19.81 24.33 19.22
N GLY A 58 20.58 25.00 18.36
CA GLY A 58 20.11 25.41 17.02
C GLY A 58 19.65 24.22 16.17
N TYR A 59 20.41 23.13 16.16
CA TYR A 59 20.05 21.87 15.49
C TYR A 59 18.75 21.26 16.04
N ALA A 60 18.63 21.13 17.37
CA ALA A 60 17.44 20.58 18.01
C ALA A 60 16.20 21.45 17.78
N ALA A 61 16.34 22.78 17.85
CA ALA A 61 15.29 23.74 17.54
C ALA A 61 14.85 23.64 16.08
N PHE A 62 15.80 23.53 15.14
CA PHE A 62 15.50 23.34 13.71
C PHE A 62 14.72 22.06 13.44
N LEU A 63 15.15 20.91 13.99
CA LEU A 63 14.41 19.66 13.84
C LEU A 63 13.03 19.70 14.50
N THR A 64 12.91 20.36 15.65
CA THR A 64 11.62 20.57 16.32
C THR A 64 10.70 21.42 15.45
N MET A 65 11.22 22.48 14.84
CA MET A 65 10.47 23.31 13.89
C MET A 65 10.00 22.48 12.69
N LEU A 66 10.87 21.67 12.06
CA LEU A 66 10.48 20.79 10.96
C LEU A 66 9.40 19.78 11.38
N TYR A 67 9.50 19.22 12.58
CA TYR A 67 8.51 18.31 13.13
C TYR A 67 7.14 18.99 13.29
N PHE A 68 7.11 20.19 13.87
CA PHE A 68 5.87 20.98 14.00
C PHE A 68 5.31 21.42 12.65
N LEU A 69 6.16 21.83 11.70
CA LEU A 69 5.74 22.16 10.33
C LEU A 69 5.12 20.96 9.63
N ASN A 70 5.64 19.74 9.85
CA ASN A 70 5.04 18.52 9.31
C ASN A 70 3.69 18.19 9.95
N ILE A 71 3.52 18.41 11.27
CA ILE A 71 2.21 18.29 11.93
C ILE A 71 1.22 19.29 11.34
N LEU A 72 1.63 20.56 11.22
CA LEU A 72 0.79 21.61 10.66
C LEU A 72 0.42 21.31 9.21
N ASN A 73 1.38 20.86 8.39
CA ASN A 73 1.14 20.43 7.03
C ASN A 73 0.08 19.33 6.95
N ARG A 74 0.14 18.31 7.83
CA ARG A 74 -0.87 17.25 7.89
C ARG A 74 -2.24 17.77 8.32
N GLN A 75 -2.31 18.69 9.28
CA GLN A 75 -3.56 19.30 9.71
C GLN A 75 -4.20 20.21 8.65
N ILE A 76 -3.38 20.83 7.79
CA ILE A 76 -3.86 21.63 6.65
C ILE A 76 -4.31 20.71 5.51
N ALA A 77 -3.53 19.66 5.22
CA ALA A 77 -3.78 18.76 4.11
C ALA A 77 -4.96 17.82 4.34
N TYR A 78 -5.17 17.38 5.58
CA TYR A 78 -6.18 16.38 5.94
C TYR A 78 -7.14 16.91 6.99
N SER A 79 -8.40 16.45 6.92
CA SER A 79 -9.39 16.72 7.95
C SER A 79 -9.00 16.07 9.28
N ARG A 80 -9.59 16.56 10.37
CA ARG A 80 -9.39 15.99 11.71
C ARG A 80 -9.70 14.49 11.71
N PRO A 81 -8.98 13.66 12.49
CA PRO A 81 -9.28 12.24 12.57
C PRO A 81 -10.73 11.98 12.98
N ARG A 82 -11.37 10.95 12.38
CA ARG A 82 -12.67 10.46 12.85
C ARG A 82 -12.46 9.41 13.94
N LYS A 83 -13.46 9.20 14.79
CA LYS A 83 -13.48 8.03 15.69
C LYS A 83 -13.81 6.79 14.85
N VAL A 84 -13.10 5.70 15.11
CA VAL A 84 -13.32 4.39 14.46
C VAL A 84 -13.61 3.40 15.58
N ASP A 85 -14.82 2.87 15.59
CA ASP A 85 -15.25 1.82 16.51
C ASP A 85 -15.57 0.57 15.70
N LEU A 86 -14.70 -0.43 15.73
CA LEU A 86 -14.80 -1.63 14.89
C LEU A 86 -16.13 -2.38 15.03
N SER A 87 -16.86 -2.20 16.15
CA SER A 87 -18.18 -2.80 16.34
C SER A 87 -19.28 -2.15 15.49
N GLU A 88 -19.06 -0.93 15.02
CA GLU A 88 -19.98 -0.16 14.17
C GLU A 88 -19.52 -0.12 12.70
N GLU A 89 -18.36 -0.71 12.38
CA GLU A 89 -17.78 -0.66 11.04
C GLU A 89 -18.09 -1.94 10.25
N VAL A 90 -18.48 -1.75 8.99
CA VAL A 90 -18.57 -2.82 8.00
C VAL A 90 -17.49 -2.59 6.95
N ILE A 91 -16.52 -3.51 6.92
CA ILE A 91 -15.30 -3.41 6.11
C ILE A 91 -15.45 -4.26 4.85
N VAL A 92 -15.50 -3.62 3.69
CA VAL A 92 -15.51 -4.28 2.39
C VAL A 92 -14.10 -4.28 1.81
N ILE A 93 -13.58 -5.46 1.48
CA ILE A 93 -12.23 -5.64 0.92
C ILE A 93 -12.34 -6.35 -0.42
N THR A 94 -11.86 -5.71 -1.49
CA THR A 94 -11.82 -6.33 -2.82
C THR A 94 -10.51 -7.09 -3.03
N GLY A 95 -10.56 -8.24 -3.68
CA GLY A 95 -9.37 -9.09 -3.87
C GLY A 95 -8.85 -9.66 -2.54
N GLY A 96 -9.77 -9.91 -1.60
CA GLY A 96 -9.45 -10.31 -0.23
C GLY A 96 -9.27 -11.82 -0.02
N ALA A 97 -9.34 -12.64 -1.07
CA ALA A 97 -9.16 -14.09 -0.92
C ALA A 97 -7.70 -14.54 -0.75
N SER A 98 -6.73 -13.63 -0.93
CA SER A 98 -5.30 -13.94 -0.84
C SER A 98 -4.43 -12.72 -0.53
N GLY A 99 -3.14 -12.97 -0.27
CA GLY A 99 -2.11 -11.93 -0.26
C GLY A 99 -2.41 -10.81 0.74
N LEU A 100 -2.17 -9.56 0.35
CA LEU A 100 -2.40 -8.40 1.22
C LEU A 100 -3.85 -8.26 1.67
N GLY A 101 -4.81 -8.48 0.75
CA GLY A 101 -6.24 -8.35 1.06
C GLY A 101 -6.71 -9.36 2.11
N LEU A 102 -6.24 -10.62 2.01
CA LEU A 102 -6.54 -11.65 3.00
C LEU A 102 -5.94 -11.32 4.38
N LEU A 103 -4.69 -10.87 4.42
CA LEU A 103 -4.05 -10.49 5.69
C LEU A 103 -4.81 -9.37 6.40
N VAL A 104 -5.26 -8.35 5.66
CA VAL A 104 -6.08 -7.27 6.23
C VAL A 104 -7.43 -7.81 6.72
N ALA A 105 -8.07 -8.69 5.93
CA ALA A 105 -9.34 -9.31 6.30
C ALA A 105 -9.23 -10.15 7.58
N GLU A 106 -8.20 -11.00 7.69
CA GLU A 106 -7.93 -11.84 8.86
C GLU A 106 -7.66 -11.03 10.11
N VAL A 107 -6.84 -9.97 10.02
CA VAL A 107 -6.55 -9.12 11.18
C VAL A 107 -7.82 -8.43 11.69
N TYR A 108 -8.66 -7.91 10.80
CA TYR A 108 -9.92 -7.28 11.22
C TYR A 108 -10.95 -8.30 11.74
N GLY A 109 -11.06 -9.47 11.11
CA GLY A 109 -11.93 -10.55 11.59
C GLY A 109 -11.53 -11.03 12.99
N MET A 110 -10.22 -11.20 13.24
CA MET A 110 -9.70 -11.54 14.59
C MET A 110 -9.95 -10.45 15.63
N ARG A 111 -10.05 -9.19 15.22
CA ARG A 111 -10.37 -8.04 16.08
C ARG A 111 -11.88 -7.84 16.30
N GLY A 112 -12.71 -8.73 15.76
CA GLY A 112 -14.16 -8.69 15.93
C GLY A 112 -14.87 -7.66 15.05
N ALA A 113 -14.20 -7.13 14.01
CA ALA A 113 -14.86 -6.28 13.02
C ALA A 113 -15.67 -7.14 12.03
N THR A 114 -16.69 -6.54 11.43
CA THR A 114 -17.49 -7.19 10.39
C THR A 114 -16.81 -7.00 9.04
N VAL A 115 -16.34 -8.08 8.42
CA VAL A 115 -15.58 -8.02 7.16
C VAL A 115 -16.30 -8.74 6.03
N ALA A 116 -16.55 -8.03 4.93
CA ALA A 116 -17.01 -8.57 3.67
C ALA A 116 -15.86 -8.63 2.65
N VAL A 117 -15.54 -9.83 2.16
CA VAL A 117 -14.55 -10.02 1.09
C VAL A 117 -15.25 -10.16 -0.24
N LEU A 118 -14.90 -9.31 -1.21
CA LEU A 118 -15.30 -9.45 -2.61
C LEU A 118 -14.15 -10.07 -3.41
N ASP A 119 -14.32 -11.30 -3.87
CA ASP A 119 -13.34 -11.98 -4.72
C ASP A 119 -14.02 -12.96 -5.68
N VAL A 120 -13.34 -13.33 -6.76
CA VAL A 120 -13.82 -14.36 -7.70
C VAL A 120 -13.44 -15.77 -7.25
N ARG A 121 -12.49 -15.88 -6.31
CA ARG A 121 -11.99 -17.14 -5.74
C ARG A 121 -12.50 -17.34 -4.30
N GLU A 122 -12.42 -18.59 -3.85
CA GLU A 122 -12.60 -18.94 -2.43
C GLU A 122 -11.42 -18.44 -1.60
N LEU A 123 -11.65 -18.21 -0.30
CA LEU A 123 -10.60 -17.79 0.65
C LEU A 123 -9.50 -18.86 0.74
N GLU A 124 -8.24 -18.47 0.56
CA GLU A 124 -7.10 -19.40 0.68
C GLU A 124 -6.96 -19.99 2.09
N SER A 125 -7.40 -19.27 3.13
CA SER A 125 -7.38 -19.75 4.52
C SER A 125 -8.64 -20.52 4.94
N GLY A 126 -9.64 -20.65 4.06
CA GLY A 126 -10.92 -21.30 4.39
C GLY A 126 -11.87 -20.41 5.19
N GLU A 127 -12.60 -21.00 6.15
CA GLU A 127 -13.52 -20.26 7.01
C GLU A 127 -12.78 -19.52 8.13
N ALA A 128 -12.83 -18.19 8.07
CA ALA A 128 -12.25 -17.31 9.08
C ALA A 128 -13.35 -16.55 9.83
N ARG A 129 -13.23 -16.48 11.17
CA ARG A 129 -14.22 -15.83 12.03
C ARG A 129 -14.33 -14.34 11.71
N GLY A 130 -15.56 -13.85 11.56
CA GLY A 130 -15.85 -12.44 11.27
C GLY A 130 -15.68 -12.03 9.81
N ILE A 131 -15.40 -12.99 8.92
CA ILE A 131 -15.23 -12.77 7.49
C ILE A 131 -16.35 -13.47 6.71
N SER A 132 -17.04 -12.72 5.86
CA SER A 132 -18.03 -13.25 4.92
C SER A 132 -17.53 -13.05 3.49
N LEU A 133 -17.37 -14.15 2.75
CA LEU A 133 -16.98 -14.12 1.34
C LEU A 133 -18.22 -13.93 0.46
N TYR A 134 -18.16 -12.94 -0.43
CA TYR A 134 -19.14 -12.72 -1.49
C TYR A 134 -18.44 -12.88 -2.84
N LYS A 135 -18.84 -13.91 -3.58
CA LYS A 135 -18.27 -14.20 -4.89
C LYS A 135 -18.65 -13.11 -5.89
N CYS A 136 -17.69 -12.29 -6.29
CA CYS A 136 -17.93 -11.09 -7.10
C CYS A 136 -16.71 -10.74 -7.96
N ASP A 137 -16.91 -10.66 -9.28
CA ASP A 137 -15.97 -9.96 -10.17
C ASP A 137 -16.23 -8.45 -10.08
N VAL A 138 -15.31 -7.71 -9.46
CA VAL A 138 -15.44 -6.25 -9.32
C VAL A 138 -15.52 -5.52 -10.66
N GLY A 139 -14.97 -6.11 -11.73
CA GLY A 139 -15.05 -5.56 -13.08
C GLY A 139 -16.44 -5.69 -13.71
N ASP A 140 -17.41 -6.33 -13.04
CA ASP A 140 -18.81 -6.44 -13.43
C ASP A 140 -19.68 -5.65 -12.45
N SER A 141 -20.26 -4.55 -12.93
CA SER A 141 -21.04 -3.63 -12.09
C SER A 141 -22.32 -4.27 -11.54
N GLU A 142 -22.94 -5.22 -12.25
CA GLU A 142 -24.15 -5.89 -11.78
C GLU A 142 -23.84 -6.84 -10.63
N GLN A 143 -22.70 -7.55 -10.72
CA GLN A 143 -22.21 -8.39 -9.62
C GLN A 143 -21.87 -7.57 -8.38
N VAL A 144 -21.20 -6.41 -8.54
CA VAL A 144 -20.90 -5.51 -7.42
C VAL A 144 -22.18 -4.99 -6.77
N ALA A 145 -23.17 -4.58 -7.57
CA ALA A 145 -24.45 -4.10 -7.05
C ALA A 145 -25.23 -5.21 -6.33
N LYS A 146 -25.17 -6.45 -6.82
CA LYS A 146 -25.77 -7.62 -6.15
C LYS A 146 -25.08 -7.90 -4.82
N ALA A 147 -23.76 -8.00 -4.81
CA ALA A 147 -22.98 -8.25 -3.61
C ALA A 147 -23.20 -7.15 -2.55
N ALA A 148 -23.29 -5.88 -2.97
CA ALA A 148 -23.58 -4.78 -2.07
C ALA A 148 -24.95 -4.91 -1.38
N ARG A 149 -26.00 -5.33 -2.09
CA ARG A 149 -27.32 -5.58 -1.47
C ARG A 149 -27.28 -6.74 -0.48
N GLU A 150 -26.51 -7.78 -0.77
CA GLU A 150 -26.34 -8.92 0.14
C GLU A 150 -25.56 -8.50 1.38
N ILE A 151 -24.46 -7.74 1.22
CA ILE A 151 -23.68 -7.16 2.33
C ILE A 151 -24.56 -6.25 3.20
N GLU A 152 -25.30 -5.32 2.61
CA GLU A 152 -26.17 -4.41 3.35
C GLU A 152 -27.24 -5.16 4.17
N ARG A 153 -27.78 -6.25 3.61
CA ARG A 153 -28.76 -7.10 4.29
C ARG A 153 -28.13 -7.91 5.43
N ASP A 154 -26.96 -8.50 5.20
CA ASP A 154 -26.37 -9.47 6.11
C ASP A 154 -25.55 -8.79 7.22
N LEU A 155 -24.87 -7.69 6.89
CA LEU A 155 -23.83 -7.07 7.71
C LEU A 155 -24.11 -5.60 8.05
N GLY A 156 -24.98 -4.92 7.28
CA GLY A 156 -25.27 -3.50 7.41
C GLY A 156 -24.51 -2.62 6.41
N THR A 157 -24.65 -1.30 6.52
CA THR A 157 -24.08 -0.35 5.56
C THR A 157 -22.55 -0.35 5.60
N PRO A 158 -21.85 -0.59 4.47
CA PRO A 158 -20.40 -0.47 4.39
C PRO A 158 -19.88 0.93 4.74
N THR A 159 -18.95 0.98 5.69
CA THR A 159 -18.33 2.23 6.18
C THR A 159 -16.84 2.29 5.83
N ILE A 160 -16.20 1.14 5.55
CA ILE A 160 -14.81 1.08 5.10
C ILE A 160 -14.74 0.29 3.80
N LEU A 161 -14.14 0.88 2.76
CA LEU A 161 -13.91 0.23 1.47
C LEU A 161 -12.41 0.18 1.18
N ILE A 162 -11.88 -1.03 1.02
CA ILE A 162 -10.49 -1.28 0.62
C ILE A 162 -10.48 -1.79 -0.83
N ASN A 163 -10.23 -0.88 -1.76
CA ASN A 163 -10.05 -1.19 -3.18
C ASN A 163 -8.66 -1.77 -3.42
N ASN A 164 -8.55 -3.09 -3.32
CA ASN A 164 -7.30 -3.85 -3.43
C ASN A 164 -7.24 -4.80 -4.64
N ALA A 165 -8.38 -5.25 -5.18
CA ALA A 165 -8.42 -6.16 -6.33
C ALA A 165 -7.58 -5.65 -7.51
N ALA A 166 -6.69 -6.50 -8.02
CA ALA A 166 -5.87 -6.20 -9.18
C ALA A 166 -5.42 -7.47 -9.91
N ILE A 167 -5.16 -7.33 -11.21
CA ILE A 167 -4.50 -8.32 -12.05
C ILE A 167 -3.26 -7.71 -12.73
N VAL A 168 -2.31 -8.58 -13.07
CA VAL A 168 -1.04 -8.26 -13.75
C VAL A 168 -0.82 -9.29 -14.85
N ASN A 169 -0.44 -8.85 -16.05
CA ASN A 169 -0.16 -9.73 -17.18
C ASN A 169 1.34 -10.02 -17.39
N GLY A 170 2.23 -9.10 -17.03
CA GLY A 170 3.69 -9.32 -17.02
C GLY A 170 4.32 -9.55 -18.40
N LYS A 171 3.78 -8.96 -19.46
CA LYS A 171 4.25 -9.13 -20.84
C LYS A 171 4.70 -7.80 -21.44
N THR A 172 5.59 -7.86 -22.45
CA THR A 172 5.91 -6.66 -23.23
C THR A 172 4.66 -6.14 -23.95
N LEU A 173 4.63 -4.85 -24.30
CA LEU A 173 3.49 -4.29 -25.03
C LEU A 173 3.24 -5.00 -26.37
N LEU A 174 4.30 -5.51 -27.02
CA LEU A 174 4.18 -6.23 -28.29
C LEU A 174 3.55 -7.62 -28.12
N ASP A 175 3.72 -8.23 -26.94
CA ASP A 175 3.18 -9.56 -26.62
C ASP A 175 1.83 -9.49 -25.87
N LEU A 176 1.42 -8.29 -25.44
CA LEU A 176 0.12 -8.05 -24.82
C LEU A 176 -0.98 -8.01 -25.87
N SER A 177 -1.97 -8.87 -25.72
CA SER A 177 -3.18 -8.80 -26.54
C SER A 177 -4.12 -7.69 -26.04
N LEU A 178 -4.89 -7.07 -26.95
CA LEU A 178 -5.88 -6.07 -26.56
C LEU A 178 -6.89 -6.59 -25.50
N PRO A 179 -7.42 -7.82 -25.58
CA PRO A 179 -8.30 -8.36 -24.54
C PRO A 179 -7.64 -8.46 -23.16
N GLU A 180 -6.33 -8.73 -23.08
CA GLU A 180 -5.59 -8.76 -21.81
C GLU A 180 -5.47 -7.36 -21.21
N ILE A 181 -5.23 -6.34 -22.05
CA ILE A 181 -5.18 -4.93 -21.64
C ILE A 181 -6.56 -4.48 -21.16
N GLU A 182 -7.62 -4.76 -21.93
CA GLU A 182 -9.00 -4.44 -21.57
C GLU A 182 -9.40 -5.08 -20.24
N LYS A 183 -9.05 -6.37 -20.04
CA LYS A 183 -9.30 -7.08 -18.78
C LYS A 183 -8.56 -6.43 -17.62
N ALA A 184 -7.31 -6.00 -17.80
CA ALA A 184 -6.54 -5.32 -16.77
C ALA A 184 -7.20 -4.00 -16.35
N PHE A 185 -7.64 -3.18 -17.31
CA PHE A 185 -8.38 -1.94 -17.00
C PHE A 185 -9.76 -2.20 -16.40
N ARG A 186 -10.48 -3.22 -16.88
CA ARG A 186 -11.79 -3.60 -16.37
C ARG A 186 -11.72 -3.97 -14.88
N VAL A 187 -10.74 -4.77 -14.49
CA VAL A 187 -10.58 -5.17 -13.08
C VAL A 187 -9.94 -4.06 -12.25
N ASN A 188 -8.78 -3.54 -12.68
CA ASN A 188 -7.98 -2.65 -11.84
C ASN A 188 -8.58 -1.24 -11.73
N VAL A 189 -9.20 -0.73 -12.80
CA VAL A 189 -9.72 0.66 -12.87
C VAL A 189 -11.23 0.67 -12.76
N LEU A 190 -11.94 0.04 -13.70
CA LEU A 190 -13.41 0.05 -13.68
C LEU A 190 -13.95 -0.65 -12.42
N GLY A 191 -13.25 -1.68 -11.92
CA GLY A 191 -13.60 -2.30 -10.65
C GLY A 191 -13.62 -1.33 -9.48
N ALA A 192 -12.64 -0.44 -9.38
CA ALA A 192 -12.63 0.61 -8.36
C ALA A 192 -13.75 1.64 -8.58
N PHE A 193 -14.06 2.02 -9.83
CA PHE A 193 -15.21 2.88 -10.11
C PHE A 193 -16.54 2.22 -9.71
N ASN A 194 -16.71 0.93 -10.02
CA ASN A 194 -17.93 0.18 -9.69
C ASN A 194 -18.16 0.14 -8.18
N THR A 195 -17.13 -0.19 -7.40
CA THR A 195 -17.22 -0.27 -5.95
C THR A 195 -17.43 1.11 -5.33
N LEU A 196 -16.73 2.14 -5.80
CA LEU A 196 -16.93 3.52 -5.34
C LEU A 196 -18.36 3.99 -5.63
N LYS A 197 -18.86 3.83 -6.86
CA LYS A 197 -20.25 4.19 -7.23
C LYS A 197 -21.29 3.45 -6.39
N THR A 198 -20.97 2.23 -5.94
CA THR A 198 -21.90 1.39 -5.17
C THR A 198 -21.89 1.72 -3.69
N PHE A 199 -20.71 1.83 -3.06
CA PHE A 199 -20.59 1.94 -1.60
C PHE A 199 -20.49 3.38 -1.09
N LEU A 200 -19.92 4.31 -1.87
CA LEU A 200 -19.76 5.71 -1.45
C LEU A 200 -21.09 6.41 -1.09
N PRO A 201 -22.20 6.22 -1.83
CA PRO A 201 -23.47 6.86 -1.47
C PRO A 201 -23.95 6.46 -0.06
N GLY A 202 -23.69 5.23 0.38
CA GLY A 202 -23.99 4.76 1.74
C GLY A 202 -23.18 5.50 2.79
N MET A 203 -21.86 5.61 2.59
CA MET A 203 -20.95 6.36 3.47
C MET A 203 -21.32 7.84 3.57
N VAL A 204 -21.70 8.46 2.43
CA VAL A 204 -22.16 9.86 2.40
C VAL A 204 -23.45 10.06 3.20
N ARG A 205 -24.42 9.14 3.08
CA ARG A 205 -25.67 9.21 3.87
C ARG A 205 -25.42 8.96 5.36
N ALA A 206 -24.53 8.04 5.71
CA ALA A 206 -24.12 7.79 7.10
C ALA A 206 -23.31 8.96 7.68
N GLY A 207 -22.69 9.78 6.83
CA GLY A 207 -21.88 10.93 7.23
C GLY A 207 -20.46 10.56 7.66
N HIS A 208 -20.05 9.30 7.54
CA HIS A 208 -18.70 8.85 7.85
C HIS A 208 -18.27 7.69 6.95
N GLY A 209 -16.95 7.54 6.79
CA GLY A 209 -16.39 6.36 6.15
C GLY A 209 -14.88 6.44 5.94
N THR A 210 -14.30 5.37 5.41
CA THR A 210 -12.88 5.32 5.04
C THR A 210 -12.72 4.57 3.71
N ILE A 211 -12.11 5.21 2.73
CA ILE A 211 -11.81 4.62 1.42
C ILE A 211 -10.30 4.46 1.29
N VAL A 212 -9.85 3.23 1.10
CA VAL A 212 -8.45 2.88 0.84
C VAL A 212 -8.33 2.50 -0.63
N THR A 213 -7.39 3.13 -1.34
CA THR A 213 -7.12 2.84 -2.75
C THR A 213 -5.70 2.26 -2.89
N MET A 214 -5.60 1.01 -3.34
CA MET A 214 -4.32 0.35 -3.60
C MET A 214 -3.78 0.70 -4.99
N SER A 215 -2.85 1.65 -5.02
CA SER A 215 -2.06 2.00 -6.19
C SER A 215 -0.69 1.28 -6.17
N SER A 216 0.38 1.88 -6.70
CA SER A 216 1.75 1.39 -6.69
C SER A 216 2.73 2.50 -7.03
N VAL A 217 3.99 2.39 -6.61
CA VAL A 217 5.08 3.27 -7.08
C VAL A 217 5.25 3.25 -8.60
N LEU A 218 4.83 2.15 -9.26
CA LEU A 218 4.85 2.03 -10.71
C LEU A 218 3.87 2.98 -11.41
N ALA A 219 2.92 3.56 -10.68
CA ALA A 219 2.08 4.66 -11.18
C ALA A 219 2.90 5.89 -11.60
N HIS A 220 4.09 6.07 -11.03
CA HIS A 220 4.95 7.24 -11.29
C HIS A 220 6.15 6.91 -12.18
N LEU A 221 6.72 5.72 -12.06
CA LEU A 221 7.94 5.34 -12.79
C LEU A 221 7.68 4.59 -14.09
N GLY A 222 6.66 3.72 -14.10
CA GLY A 222 6.54 2.64 -15.08
C GLY A 222 7.69 1.62 -15.04
N ALA A 223 7.43 0.40 -15.47
CA ALA A 223 8.44 -0.65 -15.62
C ALA A 223 8.20 -1.44 -16.90
N ALA A 224 9.29 -1.96 -17.49
CA ALA A 224 9.18 -2.90 -18.59
C ALA A 224 8.28 -4.09 -18.23
N GLN A 225 7.54 -4.59 -19.22
CA GLN A 225 6.57 -5.70 -19.09
C GLN A 225 5.37 -5.42 -18.15
N LEU A 226 5.17 -4.17 -17.74
CA LEU A 226 4.06 -3.74 -16.86
C LEU A 226 3.36 -2.48 -17.39
N SER A 227 3.30 -2.28 -18.70
CA SER A 227 2.71 -1.06 -19.30
C SER A 227 1.22 -0.90 -18.97
N ASP A 228 0.43 -1.96 -19.13
CA ASP A 228 -0.98 -2.03 -18.78
C ASP A 228 -1.22 -1.84 -17.28
N TYR A 229 -0.45 -2.54 -16.45
CA TYR A 229 -0.53 -2.44 -15.00
C TYR A 229 -0.16 -1.04 -14.50
N SER A 230 0.97 -0.50 -14.94
CA SER A 230 1.45 0.84 -14.53
C SER A 230 0.44 1.92 -14.93
N ALA A 231 -0.11 1.84 -16.14
CA ALA A 231 -1.17 2.75 -16.60
C ALA A 231 -2.43 2.63 -15.73
N SER A 232 -2.84 1.41 -15.37
CA SER A 232 -3.99 1.20 -14.49
C SER A 232 -3.78 1.76 -13.07
N LYS A 233 -2.58 1.63 -12.51
CA LYS A 233 -2.25 2.19 -11.18
C LYS A 233 -2.12 3.71 -11.21
N ALA A 234 -1.60 4.29 -12.29
CA ALA A 234 -1.64 5.73 -12.51
C ALA A 234 -3.09 6.27 -12.57
N ALA A 235 -3.99 5.57 -13.26
CA ALA A 235 -5.41 5.90 -13.28
C ALA A 235 -6.05 5.86 -11.88
N LEU A 236 -5.71 4.87 -11.05
CA LEU A 236 -6.17 4.80 -9.65
C LEU A 236 -5.64 5.94 -8.79
N THR A 237 -4.35 6.30 -8.91
CA THR A 237 -3.79 7.46 -8.19
C THR A 237 -4.50 8.76 -8.60
N ALA A 238 -4.79 8.94 -9.89
CA ALA A 238 -5.53 10.11 -10.37
C ALA A 238 -6.99 10.12 -9.87
N LEU A 239 -7.69 8.98 -9.96
CA LEU A 239 -9.05 8.80 -9.44
C LEU A 239 -9.12 9.14 -7.95
N HIS A 240 -8.19 8.62 -7.14
CA HIS A 240 -8.14 8.89 -5.71
C HIS A 240 -7.99 10.38 -5.41
N LYS A 241 -7.08 11.08 -6.12
CA LYS A 241 -6.85 12.52 -5.94
C LYS A 241 -8.08 13.35 -6.32
N SER A 242 -8.74 13.00 -7.44
CA SER A 242 -9.97 13.68 -7.87
C SER A 242 -11.08 13.49 -6.85
N LEU A 243 -11.32 12.23 -6.45
CA LEU A 243 -12.38 11.90 -5.50
C LEU A 243 -12.14 12.53 -4.12
N ALA A 244 -10.89 12.57 -3.65
CA ALA A 244 -10.55 13.23 -2.40
C ALA A 244 -10.83 14.75 -2.45
N ALA A 245 -10.68 15.39 -3.61
CA ALA A 245 -11.05 16.79 -3.81
C ALA A 245 -12.57 16.98 -3.84
N GLU A 246 -13.31 16.07 -4.49
CA GLU A 246 -14.79 16.08 -4.51
C GLU A 246 -15.38 15.89 -3.10
N LEU A 247 -14.75 15.05 -2.26
CA LEU A 247 -15.23 14.73 -0.91
C LEU A 247 -14.73 15.70 0.17
N LYS A 248 -14.10 16.83 -0.20
CA LYS A 248 -13.50 17.78 0.76
C LYS A 248 -14.49 18.31 1.80
N ASP A 249 -15.76 18.46 1.42
CA ASP A 249 -16.82 18.94 2.32
C ASP A 249 -17.36 17.83 3.25
N HIS A 250 -17.12 16.56 2.91
CA HIS A 250 -17.45 15.40 3.73
C HIS A 250 -16.30 15.09 4.69
N LYS A 251 -16.13 15.95 5.71
CA LYS A 251 -14.96 15.92 6.61
C LYS A 251 -14.71 14.57 7.27
N ASP A 252 -15.75 13.77 7.53
CA ASP A 252 -15.66 12.47 8.20
C ASP A 252 -15.57 11.26 7.25
N ILE A 253 -15.48 11.51 5.94
CA ILE A 253 -15.07 10.49 4.95
C ILE A 253 -13.57 10.63 4.73
N LYS A 254 -12.83 9.57 5.08
CA LYS A 254 -11.37 9.53 5.00
C LYS A 254 -10.90 8.86 3.73
N MET A 255 -9.80 9.35 3.18
CA MET A 255 -9.22 8.87 1.95
C MET A 255 -7.76 8.48 2.21
N ILE A 256 -7.43 7.20 1.97
CA ILE A 256 -6.08 6.67 2.11
C ILE A 256 -5.59 6.16 0.75
N LEU A 257 -4.52 6.77 0.24
CA LEU A 257 -3.84 6.30 -0.96
C LEU A 257 -2.64 5.45 -0.54
N VAL A 258 -2.57 4.21 -1.03
CA VAL A 258 -1.46 3.30 -0.75
C VAL A 258 -0.65 3.07 -2.03
N GLU A 259 0.63 3.40 -2.00
CA GLU A 259 1.57 3.24 -3.13
C GLU A 259 2.75 2.38 -2.68
N PRO A 260 2.58 1.04 -2.64
CA PRO A 260 3.66 0.15 -2.30
C PRO A 260 4.64 -0.03 -3.46
N GLY A 261 5.90 -0.27 -3.10
CA GLY A 261 6.93 -0.88 -3.93
C GLY A 261 6.62 -2.35 -4.21
N GLN A 262 7.65 -3.09 -4.61
CA GLN A 262 7.50 -4.52 -4.84
C GLN A 262 7.16 -5.24 -3.54
N MET A 263 6.11 -6.05 -3.55
CA MET A 263 5.67 -6.86 -2.41
C MET A 263 5.81 -8.35 -2.74
N SER A 264 6.21 -9.15 -1.74
CA SER A 264 6.21 -10.61 -1.83
C SER A 264 4.77 -11.14 -1.75
N THR A 265 4.03 -11.08 -2.85
CA THR A 265 2.63 -11.53 -2.94
C THR A 265 2.45 -12.53 -4.08
N PRO A 266 1.42 -13.39 -4.06
CA PRO A 266 1.11 -14.28 -5.19
C PRO A 266 0.93 -13.56 -6.53
N LEU A 267 0.55 -12.28 -6.52
CA LEU A 267 0.41 -11.45 -7.72
C LEU A 267 1.75 -11.24 -8.46
N PHE A 268 2.86 -11.17 -7.72
CA PHE A 268 4.21 -10.97 -8.23
C PHE A 268 5.10 -12.21 -8.03
N ALA A 269 4.51 -13.40 -7.89
CA ALA A 269 5.26 -14.64 -7.79
C ALA A 269 6.23 -14.80 -8.98
N GLY A 270 7.50 -15.05 -8.67
CA GLY A 270 8.58 -15.19 -9.66
C GLY A 270 9.26 -13.89 -10.12
N THR A 271 8.81 -12.70 -9.69
CA THR A 271 9.57 -11.47 -9.99
C THR A 271 10.95 -11.51 -9.37
N GLN A 272 11.97 -11.13 -10.14
CA GLN A 272 13.31 -10.93 -9.60
C GLN A 272 13.31 -9.67 -8.73
N THR A 273 14.07 -9.68 -7.64
CA THR A 273 14.21 -8.50 -6.78
C THR A 273 15.07 -7.46 -7.52
N PRO A 274 14.52 -6.28 -7.87
CA PRO A 274 15.32 -5.14 -8.29
C PRO A 274 16.19 -4.78 -7.08
N ASN A 275 17.50 -4.69 -7.29
CA ASN A 275 18.54 -4.45 -6.29
C ASN A 275 18.02 -4.15 -4.85
N SER A 276 18.15 -5.13 -3.95
CA SER A 276 17.59 -5.09 -2.58
C SER A 276 18.03 -3.87 -1.75
N PHE A 277 19.11 -3.19 -2.14
CA PHE A 277 19.56 -1.95 -1.52
C PHE A 277 18.67 -0.75 -1.88
N PHE A 278 18.33 -0.58 -3.16
CA PHE A 278 17.58 0.57 -3.69
C PHE A 278 16.07 0.33 -3.73
N ALA A 279 15.64 -0.91 -3.95
CA ALA A 279 14.24 -1.30 -4.05
C ALA A 279 13.98 -2.57 -3.22
N PRO A 280 14.07 -2.50 -1.88
CA PRO A 280 13.82 -3.66 -1.04
C PRO A 280 12.39 -4.17 -1.22
N VAL A 281 12.26 -5.51 -1.21
CA VAL A 281 10.95 -6.17 -1.25
C VAL A 281 10.26 -5.96 0.09
N LEU A 282 9.00 -5.56 0.03
CA LEU A 282 8.13 -5.40 1.18
C LEU A 282 7.43 -6.71 1.52
N GLU A 283 7.39 -7.00 2.82
CA GLU A 283 6.51 -8.03 3.34
C GLU A 283 5.07 -7.52 3.36
N PRO A 284 4.08 -8.27 2.85
CA PRO A 284 2.68 -7.84 2.86
C PRO A 284 2.15 -7.51 4.25
N VAL A 285 2.67 -8.17 5.28
CA VAL A 285 2.33 -7.92 6.69
C VAL A 285 2.70 -6.50 7.13
N ASP A 286 3.83 -5.96 6.66
CA ASP A 286 4.26 -4.62 7.03
C ASP A 286 3.37 -3.56 6.37
N VAL A 287 2.96 -3.78 5.11
CA VAL A 287 1.99 -2.91 4.43
C VAL A 287 0.61 -3.00 5.07
N ALA A 288 0.15 -4.20 5.42
CA ALA A 288 -1.13 -4.42 6.10
C ALA A 288 -1.19 -3.67 7.44
N LYS A 289 -0.12 -3.74 8.25
CA LYS A 289 -0.02 -3.03 9.54
C LYS A 289 -0.20 -1.52 9.37
N GLU A 290 0.48 -0.91 8.39
CA GLU A 290 0.39 0.54 8.16
C GLU A 290 -0.98 0.96 7.61
N ILE A 291 -1.61 0.14 6.74
CA ILE A 291 -2.99 0.37 6.29
C ILE A 291 -3.93 0.35 7.50
N ILE A 292 -3.85 -0.69 8.33
CA ILE A 292 -4.71 -0.85 9.50
C ILE A 292 -4.49 0.29 10.49
N ALA A 293 -3.25 0.69 10.74
CA ALA A 293 -2.94 1.81 11.64
C ALA A 293 -3.58 3.13 11.18
N LEU A 294 -3.55 3.44 9.86
CA LEU A 294 -4.17 4.65 9.33
C LEU A 294 -5.69 4.59 9.34
N VAL A 295 -6.25 3.41 9.04
CA VAL A 295 -7.70 3.18 9.08
C VAL A 295 -8.20 3.32 10.52
N ASP A 296 -7.58 2.66 11.49
CA ASP A 296 -7.91 2.73 12.92
C ASP A 296 -7.75 4.15 13.50
N ALA A 297 -6.71 4.86 13.07
CA ALA A 297 -6.51 6.25 13.45
C ALA A 297 -7.59 7.18 12.89
N GLY A 298 -8.41 6.72 11.93
CA GLY A 298 -9.46 7.50 11.31
C GLY A 298 -8.92 8.70 10.53
N THR A 299 -7.71 8.61 9.98
CA THR A 299 -7.05 9.71 9.26
C THR A 299 -7.01 9.47 7.76
N SER A 300 -7.18 10.55 6.98
CA SER A 300 -6.77 10.54 5.57
C SER A 300 -5.25 10.52 5.49
N GLY A 301 -4.70 9.92 4.43
CA GLY A 301 -3.25 9.77 4.32
C GLY A 301 -2.77 9.29 2.97
N TRP A 302 -1.48 9.51 2.74
CA TRP A 302 -0.75 8.90 1.64
C TRP A 302 0.34 8.01 2.22
N LEU A 303 0.21 6.71 1.99
CA LEU A 303 1.13 5.68 2.43
C LEU A 303 1.95 5.21 1.24
N ALA A 304 3.18 5.73 1.13
CA ALA A 304 4.16 5.21 0.17
C ALA A 304 5.24 4.45 0.93
N LEU A 305 5.36 3.16 0.60
CA LEU A 305 6.30 2.23 1.22
C LEU A 305 7.11 1.55 0.10
N PRO A 306 8.42 1.31 0.28
CA PRO A 306 9.28 1.77 1.37
C PRO A 306 9.45 3.30 1.40
N LEU A 307 10.15 3.87 2.39
CA LEU A 307 10.27 5.31 2.60
C LEU A 307 10.79 6.07 1.36
N TYR A 308 11.67 5.46 0.56
CA TYR A 308 12.17 6.09 -0.67
C TYR A 308 11.04 6.36 -1.68
N SER A 309 9.96 5.57 -1.66
CA SER A 309 8.80 5.71 -2.52
C SER A 309 8.10 7.06 -2.33
N ARG A 310 8.24 7.69 -1.15
CA ARG A 310 7.72 9.05 -0.89
C ARG A 310 8.39 10.12 -1.75
N TRP A 311 9.60 9.84 -2.23
CA TRP A 311 10.37 10.73 -3.09
C TRP A 311 10.31 10.34 -4.56
N ILE A 312 9.52 9.32 -4.91
CA ILE A 312 9.46 8.82 -6.28
C ILE A 312 8.92 9.86 -7.27
N ALA A 313 8.06 10.78 -6.80
CA ALA A 313 7.61 11.90 -7.62
C ALA A 313 8.76 12.85 -8.02
N VAL A 314 9.80 12.98 -7.17
CA VAL A 314 11.00 13.80 -7.48
C VAL A 314 11.82 13.18 -8.61
N PHE A 315 11.76 11.86 -8.78
CA PHE A 315 12.43 11.19 -9.89
C PHE A 315 12.04 11.79 -11.25
N GLY A 316 10.76 12.14 -11.42
CA GLY A 316 10.22 12.69 -12.67
C GLY A 316 10.75 14.08 -13.04
N VAL A 317 11.29 14.85 -12.08
CA VAL A 317 11.86 16.19 -12.33
C VAL A 317 13.38 16.17 -12.52
N LEU A 318 14.04 15.02 -12.36
CA LEU A 318 15.48 14.91 -12.57
C LEU A 318 15.84 14.98 -14.06
N PRO A 319 17.07 15.41 -14.43
CA PRO A 319 17.54 15.33 -15.81
C PRO A 319 17.47 13.90 -16.35
N VAL A 320 17.08 13.73 -17.63
CA VAL A 320 16.83 12.43 -18.26
C VAL A 320 18.01 11.46 -18.16
N GLY A 321 19.25 11.96 -18.25
CA GLY A 321 20.45 11.13 -18.06
C GLY A 321 20.60 10.56 -16.65
N VAL A 322 20.23 11.33 -15.63
CA VAL A 322 20.23 10.88 -14.22
C VAL A 322 19.11 9.85 -14.02
N GLN A 323 17.93 10.09 -14.60
CA GLN A 323 16.83 9.14 -14.56
C GLN A 323 17.25 7.78 -15.15
N ALA A 324 17.85 7.78 -16.34
CA ALA A 324 18.31 6.55 -17.01
C ALA A 324 19.35 5.78 -16.18
N LEU A 325 20.29 6.49 -15.56
CA LEU A 325 21.30 5.88 -14.67
C LEU A 325 20.66 5.23 -13.45
N LEU A 326 19.78 5.96 -12.75
CA LEU A 326 19.09 5.45 -11.56
C LEU A 326 18.18 4.25 -11.88
N ARG A 327 17.49 4.27 -13.03
CA ARG A 327 16.71 3.10 -13.50
C ARG A 327 17.61 1.88 -13.69
N ARG A 328 18.74 2.05 -14.36
CA ARG A 328 19.71 0.97 -14.58
C ARG A 328 20.27 0.43 -13.26
N LEU A 329 20.57 1.29 -12.29
CA LEU A 329 21.06 0.88 -10.97
C LEU A 329 20.00 0.15 -10.14
N SER A 330 18.73 0.56 -10.26
CA SER A 330 17.61 -0.08 -9.57
C SER A 330 17.28 -1.47 -10.12
N GLY A 331 17.53 -1.72 -11.41
CA GLY A 331 17.14 -2.98 -12.08
C GLY A 331 15.64 -3.12 -12.34
N VAL A 332 14.86 -2.05 -12.19
CA VAL A 332 13.38 -2.07 -12.31
C VAL A 332 12.90 -2.64 -13.65
N ASP A 333 13.63 -2.40 -14.73
CA ASP A 333 13.27 -2.83 -16.09
C ASP A 333 13.61 -4.30 -16.38
N ALA A 334 14.35 -4.98 -15.48
CA ALA A 334 14.67 -6.40 -15.60
C ALA A 334 13.86 -7.29 -14.63
N ALA A 335 13.15 -6.68 -13.67
CA ALA A 335 12.50 -7.38 -12.55
C ALA A 335 11.47 -8.44 -13.00
N MET A 336 10.85 -8.25 -14.16
CA MET A 336 9.80 -9.13 -14.68
C MET A 336 10.33 -10.33 -15.49
N GLY A 337 11.64 -10.45 -15.70
CA GLY A 337 12.23 -11.51 -16.52
C GLY A 337 11.99 -12.95 -16.02
N GLY A 338 11.69 -13.14 -14.72
CA GLY A 338 11.37 -14.43 -14.12
C GLY A 338 9.90 -14.62 -13.73
N TRP A 339 9.03 -13.65 -14.05
CA TRP A 339 7.66 -13.62 -13.52
C TRP A 339 6.83 -14.82 -13.98
N VAL A 340 6.22 -15.50 -13.01
CA VAL A 340 5.33 -16.65 -13.22
C VAL A 340 3.87 -16.21 -13.14
N GLY A 341 3.59 -15.29 -12.20
CA GLY A 341 2.26 -14.77 -11.96
C GLY A 341 1.31 -15.78 -11.30
N ARG A 342 0.15 -15.29 -10.89
CA ARG A 342 -0.83 -16.04 -10.09
C ARG A 342 -1.59 -17.15 -10.85
N GLY A 343 -1.38 -17.29 -12.16
CA GLY A 343 -2.07 -18.26 -13.03
C GLY A 343 -1.28 -19.55 -13.30
N ARG A 344 0.06 -19.51 -13.21
CA ARG A 344 0.94 -20.62 -13.63
C ARG A 344 1.46 -21.51 -12.48
N GLU A 345 1.28 -21.11 -11.22
CA GLU A 345 1.65 -21.97 -10.08
C GLU A 345 0.88 -23.30 -10.07
N GLY A 346 -0.37 -23.30 -10.56
CA GLY A 346 -1.17 -24.52 -10.72
C GLY A 346 -0.69 -25.43 -11.87
N GLU A 347 -0.20 -24.87 -12.96
CA GLU A 347 0.30 -25.64 -14.12
C GLU A 347 1.70 -26.22 -13.88
N GLY A 348 2.53 -25.56 -13.07
CA GLY A 348 3.87 -26.03 -12.70
C GLY A 348 3.83 -27.30 -11.84
N MET A 349 2.90 -27.36 -10.87
CA MET A 349 2.71 -28.55 -10.04
C MET A 349 2.14 -29.75 -10.83
N ASP A 350 1.33 -29.50 -11.86
CA ASP A 350 0.77 -30.56 -12.71
C ASP A 350 1.79 -31.11 -13.72
N LYS A 351 2.75 -30.29 -14.16
CA LYS A 351 3.90 -30.76 -14.96
C LYS A 351 4.89 -31.58 -14.12
N GLU A 352 5.21 -31.13 -12.92
CA GLU A 352 6.13 -31.84 -12.02
C GLU A 352 5.54 -33.20 -11.57
N LYS A 353 4.21 -33.32 -11.43
CA LYS A 353 3.54 -34.62 -11.20
C LYS A 353 3.47 -35.53 -12.42
N ARG A 354 3.50 -34.98 -13.64
CA ARG A 354 3.52 -35.75 -14.90
C ARG A 354 4.92 -36.24 -15.30
N GLU A 355 5.98 -35.69 -14.73
CA GLU A 355 7.35 -36.16 -14.94
C GLU A 355 7.81 -37.19 -13.89
N ILE A 356 6.99 -37.43 -12.85
CA ILE A 356 7.26 -38.39 -11.75
C ILE A 356 6.38 -39.66 -11.88
N LEU A 357 5.55 -39.75 -12.92
CA LEU A 357 4.80 -40.95 -13.33
C LEU A 357 5.27 -41.36 -14.73
#